data_AF-A0A9E5FMG2-F1
#
_entry.id   AF-A0A9E5FMG2-F1
#
_cell.length_a   1.000
_cell.length_b   1.000
_cell.length_c   1.000
_cell.angle_alpha   90.00
_cell.angle_beta   90.00
_cell.angle_gamma   90.00
#
_symmetry.space_group_name_H-M   'P 1'
#
loop_
_entity.id
_entity.type
_entity.pdbx_description
1 polymer ?
#
loop_
_entity_poly.entity_id
_entity_poly.type
_entity_poly.pdbx_seq_one_letter_code
_entity_poly.pdbx_strand_id
1 'polypeptide(L)'
;MGHRLDGGCLEVGGLDRGGGLSRCPGGLCHAQCDDLYPFCLGLCLGTERMHMKTGILIIAHEPLASAFRSVVGHVFSEHLPGVLSLDIPADADVPTYLEKAKQMVDQLQERALSKVEAAPAGSVPPSVLVFTDAMGATPCNVAALLGREKHIRVVTGLNLPMIWRTVSYIGHPIEDLVQRAVTGGVQCIQEVDMHVDNPCHS
;
A
#
# COMPACT_ATOMS: atom_id res chain seq x y z
N MET A 1 -11.46 16.45 -47.90
CA MET A 1 -12.25 16.51 -46.66
C MET A 1 -11.86 15.33 -45.81
N GLY A 2 -11.32 15.57 -44.60
CA GLY A 2 -10.83 14.53 -43.70
C GLY A 2 -9.84 15.12 -42.69
N HIS A 3 -10.37 15.49 -41.52
CA HIS A 3 -9.73 16.26 -40.46
C HIS A 3 -8.47 15.59 -39.86
N ARG A 4 -7.40 16.37 -39.73
CA ARG A 4 -6.28 16.13 -38.81
C ARG A 4 -6.62 16.91 -37.53
N LEU A 5 -6.77 16.21 -36.40
CA LEU A 5 -7.02 16.86 -35.11
C LEU A 5 -5.70 17.26 -34.48
N ASP A 6 -5.51 18.56 -34.34
CA ASP A 6 -4.40 19.22 -33.68
C ASP A 6 -4.47 19.00 -32.16
N GLY A 7 -3.52 18.25 -31.61
CA GLY A 7 -3.24 18.18 -30.17
C GLY A 7 -2.10 19.13 -29.80
N GLY A 8 -2.27 20.43 -30.08
CA GLY A 8 -1.30 21.46 -29.70
C GLY A 8 -1.32 21.69 -28.20
N CYS A 9 -0.19 21.42 -27.54
CA CYS A 9 0.07 21.83 -26.16
C CYS A 9 0.06 23.37 -26.13
N LEU A 10 -0.81 23.98 -25.31
CA LEU A 10 -0.82 25.42 -25.11
C LEU A 10 0.55 25.85 -24.55
N GLU A 11 1.34 26.53 -25.37
CA GLU A 11 2.53 27.26 -24.92
C GLU A 11 2.07 28.44 -24.05
N VAL A 12 2.21 28.30 -22.73
CA VAL A 12 2.12 29.43 -21.82
C VAL A 12 3.47 30.16 -21.87
N GLY A 13 3.52 31.24 -22.63
CA GLY A 13 4.71 32.06 -22.81
C GLY A 13 5.08 32.87 -21.57
N GLY A 14 6.36 32.79 -21.21
CA GLY A 14 7.17 33.93 -20.77
C GLY A 14 7.18 34.28 -19.29
N LEU A 15 8.25 33.91 -18.59
CA LEU A 15 9.29 34.88 -18.20
C LEU A 15 10.54 34.13 -17.72
N ASP A 16 11.58 34.26 -18.53
CA ASP A 16 12.91 33.73 -18.34
C ASP A 16 13.67 34.56 -17.29
N ARG A 17 14.28 33.88 -16.32
CA ARG A 17 15.52 34.29 -15.63
C ARG A 17 16.00 33.13 -14.73
N GLY A 18 16.84 32.27 -15.30
CA GLY A 18 17.90 31.55 -14.58
C GLY A 18 17.46 30.39 -13.68
N GLY A 19 17.28 29.21 -14.28
CA GLY A 19 17.13 27.95 -13.56
C GLY A 19 16.62 26.88 -14.50
N GLY A 20 17.52 26.11 -15.11
CA GLY A 20 17.18 25.09 -16.10
C GLY A 20 16.18 24.08 -15.54
N LEU A 21 14.95 24.10 -16.04
CA LEU A 21 14.01 23.00 -15.88
C LEU A 21 14.57 21.79 -16.63
N SER A 22 15.01 20.79 -15.88
CA SER A 22 15.38 19.48 -16.38
C SER A 22 14.16 18.88 -17.11
N ARG A 23 14.17 18.96 -18.44
CA ARG A 23 13.24 18.19 -19.27
C ARG A 23 13.49 16.71 -18.97
N CYS A 24 12.43 15.98 -18.63
CA CYS A 24 12.49 14.53 -18.55
C CYS A 24 12.94 13.97 -19.91
N PRO A 25 13.86 12.99 -19.95
CA PRO A 25 14.27 12.37 -21.20
C PRO A 25 13.07 11.59 -21.74
N GLY A 26 12.41 12.12 -22.79
CA GLY A 26 11.30 11.44 -23.48
C GLY A 26 10.04 12.27 -23.73
N GLY A 27 9.92 13.50 -23.19
CA GLY A 27 8.82 14.42 -23.56
C GLY A 27 7.40 14.00 -23.10
N LEU A 28 7.27 13.13 -22.09
CA LEU A 28 5.99 12.72 -21.53
C LEU A 28 5.41 13.77 -20.57
N CYS A 29 4.08 13.89 -20.52
CA CYS A 29 3.39 14.76 -19.57
C CYS A 29 3.48 14.18 -18.15
N HIS A 30 3.35 15.04 -17.13
CA HIS A 30 3.54 14.72 -15.71
C HIS A 30 2.75 13.48 -15.24
N ALA A 31 1.57 13.22 -15.82
CA ALA A 31 0.70 12.10 -15.45
C ALA A 31 1.16 10.72 -15.98
N GLN A 32 2.09 10.65 -16.95
CA GLN A 32 2.60 9.39 -17.52
C GLN A 32 3.96 8.96 -16.95
N CYS A 33 4.60 9.79 -16.12
CA CYS A 33 5.89 9.47 -15.50
C CYS A 33 5.74 8.66 -14.20
N ASP A 34 4.59 8.74 -13.52
CA ASP A 34 4.35 8.12 -12.22
C ASP A 34 4.45 6.58 -12.25
N ASP A 35 4.23 5.94 -13.41
CA ASP A 35 4.25 4.48 -13.55
C ASP A 35 5.60 3.89 -14.00
N LEU A 36 6.52 4.69 -14.56
CA LEU A 36 7.74 4.18 -15.20
C LEU A 36 9.05 4.51 -14.46
N TYR A 37 9.09 5.57 -13.66
CA TYR A 37 10.33 6.01 -13.00
C TYR A 37 10.09 6.59 -11.59
N PRO A 38 9.89 5.76 -10.56
CA PRO A 38 9.62 6.22 -9.20
C PRO A 38 10.78 7.02 -8.57
N PHE A 39 11.99 6.97 -9.15
CA PHE A 39 13.16 7.72 -8.68
C PHE A 39 13.16 9.21 -9.06
N CYS A 40 12.37 9.63 -10.07
CA CYS A 40 12.44 11.01 -10.59
C CYS A 40 11.59 12.00 -9.78
N LEU A 41 10.57 11.54 -9.07
CA LEU A 41 9.62 12.40 -8.35
C LEU A 41 10.25 13.11 -7.13
N GLY A 42 11.34 12.55 -6.58
CA GLY A 42 12.01 13.09 -5.40
C GLY A 42 12.80 14.39 -5.64
N LEU A 43 13.08 14.76 -6.89
CA LEU A 43 13.98 15.88 -7.21
C LEU A 43 13.27 17.20 -7.58
N CYS A 44 11.98 17.17 -7.96
CA CYS A 44 11.27 18.39 -8.41
C CYS A 44 10.34 19.02 -7.37
N LEU A 45 9.97 18.30 -6.31
CA LEU A 45 9.26 18.85 -5.18
C LEU A 45 10.23 18.86 -4.00
N GLY A 46 10.73 20.05 -3.65
CA GLY A 46 11.62 20.31 -2.51
C GLY A 46 10.98 20.07 -1.14
N THR A 47 10.35 18.91 -0.97
CA THR A 47 9.96 18.30 0.29
C THR A 47 10.40 16.86 0.16
N GLU A 48 11.56 16.51 0.71
CA GLU A 48 11.82 15.12 1.04
C GLU A 48 10.71 14.70 1.99
N ARG A 49 9.67 14.03 1.46
CA ARG A 49 8.80 13.25 2.32
C ARG A 49 9.73 12.21 2.92
N MET A 50 10.08 12.42 4.19
CA MET A 50 10.58 11.39 5.08
C MET A 50 9.90 10.09 4.67
N HIS A 51 10.68 9.12 4.18
CA HIS A 51 10.16 7.80 3.81
C HIS A 51 9.71 7.10 5.10
N MET A 52 8.56 7.53 5.62
CA MET A 52 7.91 6.95 6.78
C MET A 52 7.43 5.58 6.35
N LYS A 53 8.18 4.55 6.75
CA LYS A 53 7.82 3.17 6.45
C LYS A 53 6.49 2.85 7.12
N THR A 54 5.48 2.55 6.30
CA THR A 54 4.20 2.04 6.77
C THR A 54 4.37 0.59 7.22
N GLY A 55 3.91 0.27 8.44
CA GLY A 55 3.82 -1.11 8.93
C GLY A 55 2.54 -1.80 8.45
N ILE A 56 2.55 -3.12 8.33
CA ILE A 56 1.37 -3.91 8.00
C ILE A 56 1.01 -4.81 9.18
N LEU A 57 -0.24 -4.75 9.63
CA LEU A 57 -0.79 -5.66 10.63
C LEU A 57 -1.96 -6.44 10.03
N ILE A 58 -1.92 -7.76 10.12
CA ILE A 58 -3.02 -8.62 9.67
C ILE A 58 -3.77 -9.11 10.89
N ILE A 59 -5.08 -8.84 10.98
CA ILE A 59 -5.97 -9.30 12.05
C ILE A 59 -7.11 -10.09 11.43
N ALA A 60 -7.09 -11.41 11.60
CA ALA A 60 -8.07 -12.32 11.01
C ALA A 60 -8.37 -13.47 11.98
N HIS A 61 -9.40 -14.27 11.67
CA HIS A 61 -9.64 -15.48 12.46
C HIS A 61 -8.42 -16.42 12.39
N GLU A 62 -8.14 -17.12 13.49
CA GLU A 62 -7.09 -18.13 13.50
C GLU A 62 -7.38 -19.26 12.49
N PRO A 63 -6.38 -19.76 11.72
CA PRO A 63 -4.99 -19.31 11.60
C PRO A 63 -4.74 -18.44 10.34
N LEU A 64 -5.75 -17.72 9.87
CA LEU A 64 -5.71 -17.03 8.59
C LEU A 64 -4.70 -15.87 8.58
N ALA A 65 -4.52 -15.15 9.69
CA ALA A 65 -3.58 -14.04 9.74
C ALA A 65 -2.13 -14.52 9.63
N SER A 66 -1.79 -15.56 10.39
CA SER A 66 -0.45 -16.18 10.32
C SER A 66 -0.20 -16.85 8.98
N ALA A 67 -1.22 -17.48 8.37
CA ALA A 67 -1.12 -18.05 7.03
C ALA A 67 -0.76 -16.99 5.98
N PHE A 68 -1.46 -15.86 5.97
CA PHE A 68 -1.13 -14.75 5.07
C PHE A 68 0.28 -14.21 5.29
N ARG A 69 0.69 -14.03 6.54
CA ARG A 69 2.06 -13.60 6.86
C ARG A 69 3.12 -14.61 6.40
N SER A 70 2.83 -15.91 6.50
CA SER A 70 3.71 -16.96 5.99
C SER A 70 3.91 -16.85 4.48
N VAL A 71 2.83 -16.60 3.73
CA VAL A 71 2.91 -16.38 2.27
C VAL A 71 3.75 -15.15 1.94
N VAL A 72 3.63 -14.06 2.72
CA VAL A 72 4.54 -12.91 2.58
C VAL A 72 5.99 -13.31 2.80
N GLY A 73 6.28 -14.08 3.84
CA GLY A 73 7.64 -14.54 4.13
C GLY A 73 8.24 -15.42 3.02
N HIS A 74 7.38 -16.14 2.30
CA HIS A 74 7.79 -16.98 1.17
C HIS A 74 8.14 -16.17 -0.09
N VAL A 75 7.40 -15.10 -0.38
CA VAL A 75 7.54 -14.32 -1.63
C VAL A 75 8.36 -13.04 -1.45
N PHE A 76 8.26 -12.39 -0.28
CA PHE A 76 8.80 -11.07 0.04
C PHE A 76 9.55 -11.11 1.39
N SER A 77 10.51 -12.02 1.51
CA SER A 77 11.22 -12.33 2.76
C SER A 77 11.86 -11.10 3.43
N GLU A 78 12.37 -10.17 2.64
CA GLU A 78 13.01 -8.91 3.05
C GLU A 78 12.04 -7.91 3.69
N HIS A 79 10.74 -8.02 3.37
CA HIS A 79 9.68 -7.16 3.89
C HIS A 79 8.97 -7.75 5.11
N LEU A 80 9.18 -9.04 5.41
CA LEU A 80 8.55 -9.74 6.52
C LEU A 80 8.71 -9.06 7.90
N PRO A 81 9.82 -8.38 8.23
CA PRO A 81 9.94 -7.64 9.50
C PRO A 81 8.94 -6.49 9.65
N GLY A 82 8.44 -5.94 8.54
CA GLY A 82 7.41 -4.89 8.51
C GLY A 82 5.97 -5.42 8.51
N VAL A 83 5.79 -6.74 8.62
CA VAL A 83 4.48 -7.40 8.61
C VAL A 83 4.29 -8.22 9.88
N LEU A 84 3.26 -7.90 10.65
CA LEU A 84 2.83 -8.64 11.82
C LEU A 84 1.46 -9.27 11.57
N SER A 85 1.16 -10.35 12.28
CA SER A 85 -0.12 -11.08 12.19
C SER A 85 -0.66 -11.39 13.58
N LEU A 86 -1.94 -11.14 13.79
CA LEU A 86 -2.69 -11.46 14.99
C LEU A 86 -3.87 -12.37 14.60
N ASP A 87 -3.76 -13.63 14.97
CA ASP A 87 -4.85 -14.60 14.85
C ASP A 87 -5.85 -14.42 16.01
N ILE A 88 -7.13 -14.41 15.69
CA ILE A 88 -8.24 -14.24 16.63
C ILE A 88 -8.98 -15.60 16.75
N PRO A 89 -8.95 -16.27 17.91
CA PRO A 89 -9.72 -17.49 18.14
C PRO A 89 -11.23 -17.19 18.24
N ALA A 90 -12.05 -18.22 18.09
CA ALA A 90 -13.51 -18.08 18.03
C ALA A 90 -14.15 -17.51 19.31
N ASP A 91 -13.54 -17.73 20.47
CA ASP A 91 -13.99 -17.28 21.80
C ASP A 91 -13.28 -15.99 22.28
N ALA A 92 -12.56 -15.31 21.38
CA ALA A 92 -11.81 -14.11 21.69
C ALA A 92 -12.70 -12.98 22.23
N ASP A 93 -12.27 -12.37 23.34
CA ASP A 93 -12.84 -11.13 23.83
C ASP A 93 -12.17 -9.91 23.15
N VAL A 94 -13.00 -8.98 22.67
CA VAL A 94 -12.51 -7.78 21.97
C VAL A 94 -11.51 -6.95 22.80
N PRO A 95 -11.73 -6.67 24.09
CA PRO A 95 -10.79 -5.86 24.88
C PRO A 95 -9.39 -6.44 24.96
N THR A 96 -9.24 -7.74 25.24
CA THR A 96 -7.92 -8.39 25.34
C THR A 96 -7.19 -8.36 24.01
N TYR A 97 -7.88 -8.65 22.92
CA TYR A 97 -7.25 -8.67 21.60
C TYR A 97 -6.99 -7.27 21.03
N LEU A 98 -7.75 -6.26 21.45
CA LEU A 98 -7.44 -4.86 21.17
C LEU A 98 -6.11 -4.45 21.82
N GLU A 99 -5.88 -4.81 23.08
CA GLU A 99 -4.63 -4.48 23.76
C GLU A 99 -3.43 -5.18 23.11
N LYS A 100 -3.57 -6.45 22.72
CA LYS A 100 -2.56 -7.16 21.92
C LYS A 100 -2.30 -6.45 20.59
N ALA A 101 -3.35 -6.04 19.89
CA ALA A 101 -3.21 -5.38 18.59
C ALA A 101 -2.51 -4.02 18.70
N LYS A 102 -2.81 -3.23 19.74
CA LYS A 102 -2.09 -1.98 20.04
C LYS A 102 -0.60 -2.21 20.27
N GLN A 103 -0.23 -3.20 21.08
CA GLN A 103 1.18 -3.56 21.30
C GLN A 103 1.89 -3.92 19.98
N MET A 104 1.20 -4.55 19.03
CA MET A 104 1.76 -4.88 17.72
C MET A 104 1.87 -3.66 16.80
N VAL A 105 0.93 -2.71 16.90
CA VAL A 105 1.05 -1.40 16.24
C VAL A 105 2.28 -0.65 16.75
N ASP A 106 2.46 -0.58 18.07
CA ASP A 106 3.62 0.07 18.69
C ASP A 106 4.93 -0.57 18.18
N GLN A 107 5.00 -1.91 18.16
CA GLN A 107 6.15 -2.64 17.62
C GLN A 107 6.44 -2.31 16.14
N LEU A 108 5.41 -2.17 15.30
CA LEU A 108 5.59 -1.79 13.90
C LEU A 108 6.12 -0.36 13.77
N GLN A 109 5.62 0.55 14.61
CA GLN A 109 6.05 1.95 14.61
C GLN A 109 7.50 2.10 15.08
N GLU A 110 7.90 1.40 16.14
CA GLU A 110 9.29 1.37 16.59
C GLU A 110 10.24 0.84 15.50
N ARG A 111 9.83 -0.21 14.78
CA ARG A 111 10.60 -0.77 13.64
C ARG A 111 10.71 0.19 12.46
N ALA A 112 9.71 1.05 12.27
CA ALA A 112 9.73 2.07 11.23
C ALA A 112 10.64 3.24 11.62
N LEU A 113 10.56 3.70 12.87
CA LEU A 113 11.39 4.80 13.40
C LEU A 113 12.88 4.45 13.48
N SER A 114 13.23 3.21 13.84
CA SER A 114 14.63 2.76 13.89
C SER A 114 15.36 2.78 12.54
N LYS A 115 14.63 2.99 11.44
CA LYS A 115 15.17 3.06 10.07
C LYS A 115 15.26 4.49 9.53
N VAL A 116 14.89 5.51 10.31
CA VAL A 116 14.91 6.93 9.91
C VAL A 116 15.87 7.68 10.84
N GLU A 117 16.69 8.59 10.31
CA GLU A 117 17.48 9.51 11.12
C GLU A 117 16.54 10.35 12.01
N ALA A 118 16.95 10.62 13.25
CA ALA A 118 16.11 11.14 14.33
C ALA A 118 15.01 12.11 13.86
N ALA A 119 13.76 11.64 13.90
CA ALA A 119 12.61 12.45 13.52
C ALA A 119 12.47 13.63 14.52
N PRO A 120 12.14 14.85 14.03
CA PRO A 120 11.92 16.00 14.91
C PRO A 120 10.84 15.72 15.97
N ALA A 121 11.00 16.30 17.16
CA ALA A 121 9.99 16.25 18.20
C ALA A 121 8.64 16.80 17.68
N GLY A 122 7.57 16.03 17.86
CA GLY A 122 6.24 16.37 17.34
C GLY A 122 5.91 15.81 15.95
N SER A 123 6.76 14.94 15.39
CA SER A 123 6.46 14.21 14.16
C SER A 123 5.26 13.28 14.33
N VAL A 124 4.47 13.12 13.27
CA VAL A 124 3.36 12.16 13.21
C VAL A 124 3.95 10.74 13.36
N PRO A 125 3.34 9.85 14.16
CA PRO A 125 3.81 8.47 14.28
C PRO A 125 3.75 7.76 12.92
N PRO A 126 4.64 6.77 12.66
CA PRO A 126 4.59 5.99 11.44
C PRO A 126 3.22 5.36 11.24
N SER A 127 2.77 5.32 9.99
CA SER A 127 1.46 4.80 9.66
C SER A 127 1.42 3.28 9.72
N VAL A 128 0.25 2.72 10.05
CA VAL A 128 0.01 1.27 10.03
C VAL A 128 -1.22 0.95 9.20
N LEU A 129 -1.06 0.07 8.21
CA LEU A 129 -2.16 -0.48 7.44
C LEU A 129 -2.58 -1.82 8.04
N VAL A 130 -3.81 -1.88 8.54
CA VAL A 130 -4.42 -3.05 9.12
C VAL A 130 -5.29 -3.75 8.08
N PHE A 131 -5.04 -5.03 7.85
CA PHE A 131 -5.92 -5.89 7.06
C PHE A 131 -6.77 -6.78 7.96
N THR A 132 -8.02 -7.02 7.55
CA THR A 132 -8.90 -8.00 8.17
C THR A 132 -9.66 -8.83 7.14
N ASP A 133 -10.10 -10.01 7.53
CA ASP A 133 -10.69 -11.02 6.65
C ASP A 133 -12.14 -10.71 6.29
N ALA A 134 -13.00 -10.47 7.28
CA ALA A 134 -14.43 -10.34 7.07
C ALA A 134 -15.05 -9.20 7.88
N MET A 135 -15.87 -8.37 7.21
CA MET A 135 -16.63 -7.29 7.85
C MET A 135 -17.65 -7.86 8.85
N GLY A 136 -17.77 -7.21 10.02
CA GLY A 136 -18.77 -7.57 11.03
C GLY A 136 -18.37 -8.70 11.99
N ALA A 137 -17.18 -9.29 11.82
CA ALA A 137 -16.64 -10.30 12.74
C ALA A 137 -15.72 -9.68 13.82
N THR A 138 -15.38 -10.47 14.85
CA THR A 138 -14.49 -10.07 15.95
C THR A 138 -13.16 -9.45 15.47
N PRO A 139 -12.44 -10.02 14.47
CA PRO A 139 -11.24 -9.39 13.93
C PRO A 139 -11.47 -7.97 13.41
N CYS A 140 -12.53 -7.76 12.62
CA CYS A 140 -12.88 -6.47 12.06
C CYS A 140 -13.31 -5.46 13.14
N ASN A 141 -13.99 -5.92 14.19
CA ASN A 141 -14.37 -5.05 15.32
C ASN A 141 -13.13 -4.57 16.10
N VAL A 142 -12.16 -5.44 16.33
CA VAL A 142 -10.85 -5.07 16.92
C VAL A 142 -10.13 -4.06 16.02
N ALA A 143 -10.02 -4.36 14.72
CA ALA A 143 -9.36 -3.48 13.76
C ALA A 143 -10.04 -2.10 13.65
N ALA A 144 -11.37 -2.04 13.66
CA ALA A 144 -12.13 -0.79 13.59
C ALA A 144 -11.86 0.14 14.79
N LEU A 145 -11.56 -0.41 15.97
CA LEU A 145 -11.19 0.39 17.14
C LEU A 145 -9.80 1.01 16.97
N LEU A 146 -8.84 0.31 16.37
CA LEU A 146 -7.53 0.86 16.00
C LEU A 146 -7.66 1.96 14.94
N GLY A 147 -8.51 1.75 13.94
CA GLY A 147 -8.74 2.71 12.84
C GLY A 147 -9.34 4.06 13.26
N ARG A 148 -9.62 4.28 14.56
CA ARG A 148 -9.97 5.60 15.10
C ARG A 148 -8.76 6.54 15.15
N GLU A 149 -7.55 6.01 15.11
CA GLU A 149 -6.31 6.77 15.09
C GLU A 149 -5.98 7.23 13.67
N LYS A 150 -5.60 8.50 13.49
CA LYS A 150 -5.43 9.12 12.16
C LYS A 150 -4.38 8.45 11.27
N HIS A 151 -3.38 7.81 11.88
CA HIS A 151 -2.26 7.18 11.19
C HIS A 151 -2.48 5.68 10.96
N ILE A 152 -3.64 5.15 11.34
CA ILE A 152 -4.02 3.76 11.15
C ILE A 152 -5.14 3.70 10.11
N ARG A 153 -4.96 2.87 9.08
CA ARG A 153 -6.00 2.60 8.08
C ARG A 153 -6.37 1.13 8.13
N VAL A 154 -7.66 0.84 7.96
CA VAL A 154 -8.20 -0.53 8.02
C VAL A 154 -8.81 -0.89 6.68
N VAL A 155 -8.48 -2.07 6.17
CA VAL A 155 -9.07 -2.64 4.95
C VAL A 155 -9.53 -4.06 5.25
N THR A 156 -10.77 -4.40 4.88
CA THR A 156 -11.36 -5.73 5.06
C THR A 156 -11.44 -6.51 3.74
N GLY A 157 -11.78 -7.80 3.79
CA GLY A 157 -11.89 -8.66 2.61
C GLY A 157 -10.54 -9.16 2.13
N LEU A 158 -9.57 -9.32 3.04
CA LEU A 158 -8.18 -9.66 2.73
C LEU A 158 -8.05 -10.85 1.78
N ASN A 159 -7.31 -10.65 0.69
CA ASN A 159 -6.90 -11.71 -0.23
C ASN A 159 -5.43 -11.55 -0.62
N LEU A 160 -4.86 -12.54 -1.33
CA LEU A 160 -3.43 -12.57 -1.64
C LEU A 160 -2.96 -11.38 -2.49
N PRO A 161 -3.65 -11.01 -3.60
CA PRO A 161 -3.22 -9.88 -4.42
C PRO A 161 -3.24 -8.53 -3.70
N MET A 162 -4.14 -8.33 -2.73
CA MET A 162 -4.09 -7.14 -1.86
C MET A 162 -2.75 -7.05 -1.13
N ILE A 163 -2.36 -8.11 -0.43
CA ILE A 163 -1.11 -8.16 0.34
C ILE A 163 0.10 -7.98 -0.59
N TRP A 164 0.14 -8.69 -1.72
CA TRP A 164 1.28 -8.64 -2.62
C TRP A 164 1.50 -7.24 -3.18
N ARG A 165 0.43 -6.56 -3.60
CA ARG A 165 0.53 -5.16 -4.01
C ARG A 165 0.98 -4.28 -2.85
N THR A 166 0.39 -4.40 -1.67
CA THR A 166 0.79 -3.54 -0.54
C THR A 166 2.26 -3.72 -0.17
N VAL A 167 2.74 -4.96 -0.08
CA VAL A 167 4.14 -5.25 0.28
C VAL A 167 5.10 -4.75 -0.81
N SER A 168 4.75 -4.90 -2.08
CA SER A 168 5.59 -4.45 -3.21
C SER A 168 5.80 -2.94 -3.24
N TYR A 169 4.87 -2.16 -2.67
CA TYR A 169 4.94 -0.69 -2.63
C TYR A 169 5.20 -0.16 -1.21
N ILE A 170 5.60 -1.02 -0.27
CA ILE A 170 5.84 -0.62 1.12
C ILE A 170 6.87 0.53 1.18
N GLY A 171 6.48 1.63 1.84
CA GLY A 171 7.24 2.89 1.84
C GLY A 171 6.56 4.02 1.05
N HIS A 172 5.53 3.73 0.27
CA HIS A 172 4.61 4.75 -0.24
C HIS A 172 3.68 5.28 0.88
N PRO A 173 3.07 6.46 0.68
CA PRO A 173 2.02 6.97 1.57
C PRO A 173 0.91 5.93 1.82
N ILE A 174 0.35 5.93 3.03
CA ILE A 174 -0.64 4.92 3.41
C ILE A 174 -1.92 4.99 2.55
N GLU A 175 -2.30 6.17 2.06
CA GLU A 175 -3.41 6.36 1.12
C GLU A 175 -3.19 5.57 -0.18
N ASP A 176 -1.98 5.65 -0.75
CA ASP A 176 -1.62 4.95 -1.99
C ASP A 176 -1.61 3.44 -1.75
N LEU A 177 -1.11 2.99 -0.59
CA LEU A 177 -1.12 1.58 -0.20
C LEU A 177 -2.55 1.04 -0.09
N VAL A 178 -3.47 1.80 0.53
CA VAL A 178 -4.88 1.43 0.64
C VAL A 178 -5.51 1.30 -0.76
N GLN A 179 -5.30 2.29 -1.64
CA GLN A 179 -5.85 2.26 -2.99
C GLN A 179 -5.33 1.05 -3.78
N ARG A 180 -4.01 0.83 -3.77
CA ARG A 180 -3.37 -0.30 -4.46
C ARG A 180 -3.85 -1.64 -3.93
N ALA A 181 -4.03 -1.77 -2.61
CA ALA A 181 -4.60 -2.95 -1.98
C ALA A 181 -6.02 -3.21 -2.52
N VAL A 182 -6.93 -2.25 -2.34
CA VAL A 182 -8.35 -2.40 -2.72
C VAL A 182 -8.50 -2.69 -4.21
N THR A 183 -7.84 -1.92 -5.08
CA THR A 183 -7.90 -2.14 -6.53
C THR A 183 -7.33 -3.51 -6.91
N GLY A 184 -6.20 -3.92 -6.31
CA GLY A 184 -5.61 -5.24 -6.54
C GLY A 184 -6.52 -6.38 -6.11
N GLY A 185 -7.17 -6.23 -4.95
CA GLY A 185 -8.08 -7.22 -4.39
C GLY A 185 -9.36 -7.41 -5.20
N VAL A 186 -9.90 -6.34 -5.79
CA VAL A 186 -11.10 -6.42 -6.62
C VAL A 186 -10.77 -6.96 -8.02
N GLN A 187 -9.71 -6.45 -8.66
CA GLN A 187 -9.36 -6.81 -10.04
C GLN A 187 -8.90 -8.26 -10.21
N CYS A 188 -8.40 -8.88 -9.14
CA CYS A 188 -7.89 -10.24 -9.19
C CYS A 188 -8.96 -11.33 -9.10
N ILE A 189 -10.21 -10.98 -8.78
CA ILE A 189 -11.30 -11.96 -8.64
C ILE A 189 -11.84 -12.23 -10.03
N GLN A 190 -11.48 -13.38 -10.60
CA GLN A 190 -11.88 -13.80 -11.93
C GLN A 190 -12.17 -15.30 -11.93
N GLU A 191 -13.14 -15.72 -12.74
CA GLU A 191 -13.32 -17.13 -13.08
C GLU A 191 -12.19 -17.54 -14.04
N VAL A 192 -11.55 -18.66 -13.77
CA VAL A 192 -10.55 -19.22 -14.67
C VAL A 192 -11.29 -20.06 -15.71
N ASP A 193 -11.55 -19.48 -16.89
CA ASP A 193 -12.07 -20.24 -18.03
C ASP A 193 -10.95 -21.11 -18.61
N MET A 194 -11.16 -22.42 -18.57
CA MET A 194 -10.23 -23.41 -19.11
C MET A 194 -10.58 -23.74 -20.56
N HIS A 195 -10.69 -22.72 -21.42
CA HIS A 195 -10.85 -22.95 -22.86
C HIS A 195 -9.65 -23.76 -23.37
N VAL A 196 -9.85 -25.07 -23.49
CA VAL A 196 -8.96 -25.96 -24.22
C VAL A 196 -9.17 -25.62 -25.67
N ASP A 197 -8.32 -24.74 -26.21
CA ASP A 197 -8.11 -24.67 -27.65
C ASP A 197 -7.63 -26.06 -28.08
N ASN A 198 -8.55 -26.92 -28.51
CA ASN A 198 -8.22 -28.19 -29.13
C ASN A 198 -7.88 -27.88 -30.59
N PRO A 199 -6.61 -27.82 -31.01
CA PRO A 199 -6.24 -27.27 -32.32
C PRO A 199 -6.46 -28.25 -33.48
N CYS A 200 -7.17 -29.37 -33.27
CA CYS A 200 -7.18 -30.48 -34.20
C CYS A 200 -8.60 -30.86 -34.65
N HIS A 201 -9.22 -29.99 -35.46
CA HIS A 201 -10.18 -30.41 -36.48
C HIS A 201 -10.09 -29.47 -37.68
N SER A 202 -9.17 -29.79 -38.60
CA SER A 202 -9.16 -29.35 -40.00
C SER A 202 -8.72 -30.51 -40.87
#